data_AF-R7Z7R7-F1
#
_entry.id   AF-R7Z7R7-F1
#
_cell.length_a   1.000
_cell.length_b   1.000
_cell.length_c   1.000
_cell.angle_alpha   90.00
_cell.angle_beta   90.00
_cell.angle_gamma   90.00
#
_symmetry.space_group_name_H-M   'P 1'
#
loop_
_entity.id
_entity.type
_entity.pdbx_description
1 polymer ?
#
loop_
_entity_poly.entity_id
_entity_poly.type
_entity_poly.pdbx_seq_one_letter_code
_entity_poly.pdbx_strand_id
1 'polypeptide(L)'
;MAVVEPEQHWLRPTPHVPNSKLPFLVYRGVFKGQSADEMKRHIEANKWLKGGQWKTYKIAHFHTNTHECYAVLSGETLYEVGKSPIDDEFDADGKRTGLRVWLEQGDVFVLPVRDIPLLKGFGSLICWN
;
A
#
# COMPACT_ATOMS: atom_id res chain seq x y z
N MET A 1 22.45 -7.97 7.69
CA MET A 1 21.60 -7.15 6.80
C MET A 1 21.46 -5.78 7.44
N ALA A 2 21.55 -4.70 6.67
CA ALA A 2 21.27 -3.36 7.20
C ALA A 2 19.79 -3.27 7.59
N VAL A 3 19.50 -2.68 8.75
CA VAL A 3 18.13 -2.33 9.14
C VAL A 3 17.79 -1.04 8.41
N VAL A 4 16.70 -1.05 7.64
CA VAL A 4 16.20 0.13 6.93
C VAL A 4 14.96 0.60 7.66
N GLU A 5 15.00 1.82 8.18
CA GLU A 5 13.83 2.47 8.76
C GLU A 5 12.87 2.88 7.63
N PRO A 6 11.58 2.49 7.69
CA PRO A 6 10.62 2.86 6.64
C PRO A 6 10.22 4.33 6.75
N GLU A 7 9.91 4.94 5.60
CA GLU A 7 9.08 6.14 5.58
C GLU A 7 7.69 5.78 6.13
N GLN A 8 7.13 6.64 6.97
CA GLN A 8 5.83 6.42 7.60
C GLN A 8 4.89 7.58 7.28
N HIS A 9 3.76 7.25 6.64
CA HIS A 9 2.79 8.23 6.17
C HIS A 9 1.42 7.96 6.77
N TRP A 10 0.99 8.80 7.70
CA TRP A 10 -0.37 8.73 8.27
C TRP A 10 -1.36 9.44 7.35
N LEU A 11 -2.32 8.68 6.84
CA LEU A 11 -3.36 9.19 5.94
C LEU A 11 -4.62 9.45 6.75
N ARG A 12 -5.09 10.69 6.73
CA ARG A 12 -6.37 11.06 7.37
C ARG A 12 -7.52 10.36 6.65
N PRO A 13 -8.56 9.90 7.36
CA PRO A 13 -9.80 9.47 6.70
C PRO A 13 -10.36 10.60 5.83
N THR A 14 -10.91 10.23 4.67
CA THR A 14 -11.65 11.11 3.78
C THR A 14 -13.15 10.76 3.86
N PRO A 15 -14.05 11.57 3.27
CA PRO A 15 -15.47 11.21 3.20
C PRO A 15 -15.74 9.85 2.54
N HIS A 16 -14.87 9.41 1.62
CA HIS A 16 -15.07 8.17 0.84
C HIS A 16 -14.04 7.07 1.14
N VAL A 17 -12.91 7.41 1.76
CA VAL A 17 -11.83 6.47 2.09
C VAL A 17 -11.54 6.50 3.59
N PRO A 18 -11.96 5.46 4.31
CA PRO A 18 -11.73 5.33 5.74
C PRO A 18 -10.30 4.82 5.99
N ASN A 19 -9.31 5.68 5.78
CA ASN A 19 -7.89 5.34 5.96
C ASN A 19 -7.58 4.78 7.36
N SER A 20 -6.56 3.93 7.43
CA SER A 20 -6.11 3.29 8.67
C SER A 20 -5.51 4.29 9.66
N LYS A 21 -5.58 3.98 10.96
CA LYS A 21 -4.79 4.67 11.99
C LYS A 21 -3.32 4.27 11.97
N LEU A 22 -2.99 3.16 11.33
CA LEU A 22 -1.61 2.73 11.09
C LEU A 22 -1.05 3.45 9.85
N PRO A 23 0.25 3.72 9.82
CA PRO A 23 0.86 4.40 8.68
C PRO A 23 0.95 3.49 7.45
N PHE A 24 0.87 4.12 6.27
CA PHE A 24 1.42 3.56 5.04
C PHE A 24 2.95 3.57 5.15
N LEU A 25 3.58 2.43 4.88
CA LEU A 25 5.03 2.26 5.02
C LEU A 25 5.71 2.14 3.67
N VAL A 26 6.88 2.77 3.51
CA VAL A 26 7.75 2.59 2.34
C VAL A 26 9.19 2.31 2.77
N TYR A 27 9.71 1.17 2.36
CA TYR A 27 11.10 0.77 2.50
C TYR A 27 11.82 0.99 1.18
N ARG A 28 12.77 1.92 1.16
CA ARG A 28 13.46 2.34 -0.06
C ARG A 28 14.58 1.39 -0.45
N GLY A 29 14.55 0.93 -1.71
CA GLY A 29 15.63 0.20 -2.37
C GLY A 29 16.09 -1.08 -1.65
N VAL A 30 15.28 -1.68 -0.79
CA VAL A 30 15.64 -2.86 0.01
C VAL A 30 15.98 -4.08 -0.87
N PHE A 31 15.41 -4.12 -2.07
CA PHE A 31 15.68 -5.17 -3.06
C PHE A 31 16.32 -4.63 -4.34
N LYS A 32 16.98 -3.47 -4.29
CA LYS A 32 17.63 -2.89 -5.48
C LYS A 32 18.63 -3.88 -6.09
N GLY A 33 18.47 -4.15 -7.38
CA GLY A 33 19.30 -5.09 -8.14
C GLY A 33 19.00 -6.59 -7.91
N GLN A 34 18.02 -6.93 -7.08
CA GLN A 34 17.59 -8.33 -6.91
C GLN A 34 16.61 -8.75 -8.00
N SER A 35 16.60 -10.05 -8.31
CA SER A 35 15.60 -10.68 -9.16
C SER A 35 14.25 -10.81 -8.45
N ALA A 36 13.16 -10.90 -9.22
CA ALA A 36 11.81 -11.08 -8.66
C ALA A 36 11.70 -12.31 -7.74
N ASP A 37 12.42 -13.39 -8.05
CA ASP A 37 12.44 -14.60 -7.23
C ASP A 37 13.16 -14.41 -5.89
N GLU A 38 14.24 -13.62 -5.86
CA GLU A 38 14.92 -13.23 -4.61
C GLU A 38 14.00 -12.37 -3.73
N MET A 39 13.36 -11.36 -4.32
CA MET A 39 12.40 -10.50 -3.61
C MET A 39 11.26 -11.33 -3.00
N LYS A 40 10.68 -12.24 -3.79
CA LYS A 40 9.62 -13.14 -3.34
C LYS A 40 10.07 -14.00 -2.15
N ARG A 41 11.26 -14.61 -2.23
CA ARG A 41 11.81 -15.41 -1.13
C ARG A 41 11.95 -14.59 0.15
N HIS A 42 12.44 -13.35 0.06
CA HIS A 42 12.56 -12.48 1.22
C HIS A 42 11.21 -12.08 1.82
N ILE A 43 10.22 -11.75 1.00
CA ILE A 43 8.86 -11.41 1.43
C ILE A 43 8.20 -12.62 2.13
N GLU A 44 8.24 -13.80 1.51
CA GLU A 44 7.63 -15.03 2.05
C GLU A 44 8.32 -15.49 3.34
N ALA A 45 9.65 -15.33 3.46
CA ALA A 45 10.38 -15.61 4.70
C ALA A 45 9.91 -14.74 5.89
N ASN A 46 9.34 -13.56 5.60
CA ASN A 46 8.73 -12.66 6.59
C ASN A 46 7.23 -12.89 6.77
N LYS A 47 6.71 -14.06 6.36
CA LYS A 47 5.31 -14.48 6.52
C LYS A 47 4.29 -13.63 5.76
N TRP A 48 4.74 -12.83 4.80
CA TRP A 48 3.87 -12.27 3.76
C TRP A 48 3.61 -13.36 2.72
N LEU A 49 2.67 -14.24 3.07
CA LEU A 49 2.35 -15.43 2.30
C LEU A 49 1.18 -15.15 1.37
N LYS A 50 1.17 -15.81 0.20
CA LYS A 50 0.18 -15.69 -0.88
C LYS A 50 0.34 -14.39 -1.67
N GLY A 51 1.10 -14.48 -2.76
CA GLY A 51 1.29 -13.40 -3.71
C GLY A 51 1.62 -13.94 -5.10
N GLY A 52 1.47 -13.07 -6.08
CA GLY A 52 1.75 -13.26 -7.49
C GLY A 52 2.40 -11.98 -8.02
N GLN A 53 2.47 -11.83 -9.34
CA GLN A 53 3.06 -10.66 -9.97
C GLN A 53 1.98 -9.96 -10.77
N TRP A 54 1.83 -8.64 -10.57
CA TRP A 54 0.81 -7.85 -11.25
C TRP A 54 1.37 -6.51 -11.70
N LYS A 55 0.67 -5.93 -12.68
CA LYS A 55 0.78 -4.51 -12.98
C LYS A 55 -0.07 -3.72 -11.98
N THR A 56 0.24 -2.43 -11.83
CA THR A 56 -0.55 -1.51 -11.01
C THR A 56 -2.02 -1.52 -11.44
N TYR A 57 -2.92 -1.75 -10.47
CA TYR A 57 -4.35 -1.70 -10.71
C TYR A 57 -4.84 -0.24 -10.73
N LYS A 58 -5.69 0.10 -11.70
CA LYS A 58 -6.06 1.51 -11.96
C LYS A 58 -7.34 1.96 -11.27
N ILE A 59 -8.10 1.04 -10.69
CA ILE A 59 -9.35 1.34 -10.01
C ILE A 59 -9.05 1.49 -8.52
N ALA A 60 -9.43 2.64 -7.95
CA ALA A 60 -9.26 2.88 -6.52
C ALA A 60 -10.08 1.86 -5.71
N HIS A 61 -9.43 1.21 -4.75
CA HIS A 61 -10.05 0.25 -3.84
C HIS A 61 -9.30 0.24 -2.50
N PHE A 62 -9.87 -0.42 -1.50
CA PHE A 62 -9.24 -0.63 -0.20
C PHE A 62 -9.66 -2.01 0.35
N HIS A 63 -8.86 -2.56 1.26
CA HIS A 63 -9.15 -3.83 1.94
C HIS A 63 -9.63 -3.59 3.37
N THR A 64 -10.71 -4.30 3.75
CA THR A 64 -11.38 -4.15 5.06
C THR A 64 -10.77 -4.97 6.19
N ASN A 65 -9.99 -6.01 5.88
CA ASN A 65 -9.48 -6.98 6.86
C ASN A 65 -8.04 -7.46 6.62
N THR A 66 -7.37 -6.94 5.57
CA THR A 66 -6.08 -7.46 5.12
C THR A 66 -5.10 -6.31 4.89
N HIS A 67 -3.90 -6.45 5.46
CA HIS A 67 -2.75 -5.63 5.10
C HIS A 67 -2.13 -6.17 3.82
N GLU A 68 -1.65 -5.30 2.95
CA GLU A 68 -0.95 -5.70 1.74
C GLU A 68 0.51 -5.26 1.79
N CYS A 69 1.39 -6.10 1.26
CA CYS A 69 2.82 -5.84 1.17
C CYS A 69 3.27 -6.15 -0.25
N TYR A 70 3.87 -5.18 -0.91
CA TYR A 70 4.28 -5.27 -2.30
C TYR A 70 5.73 -4.85 -2.46
N ALA A 71 6.46 -5.56 -3.33
CA ALA A 71 7.74 -5.11 -3.88
C ALA A 71 7.56 -4.64 -5.32
N VAL A 72 8.24 -3.56 -5.70
CA VAL A 72 8.29 -3.11 -7.09
C VAL A 72 9.31 -3.94 -7.85
N LEU A 73 8.85 -4.82 -8.73
CA LEU A 73 9.71 -5.76 -9.46
C LEU A 73 10.47 -5.09 -10.61
N SER A 74 9.87 -4.09 -11.26
CA SER A 74 10.46 -3.38 -12.39
C SER A 74 9.82 -2.02 -12.64
N GLY A 75 10.58 -1.12 -13.27
CA GLY A 75 10.12 0.21 -13.63
C GLY A 75 9.94 1.14 -12.43
N GLU A 76 9.10 2.14 -12.63
CA GLU A 76 8.78 3.19 -11.67
C GLU A 76 7.33 3.66 -11.86
N THR A 77 6.73 4.20 -10.80
CA THR A 77 5.36 4.69 -10.85
C THR A 77 5.12 5.79 -9.82
N LEU A 78 4.21 6.71 -10.14
CA LEU A 78 3.61 7.60 -9.16
C LEU A 78 2.32 6.94 -8.66
N TYR A 79 2.36 6.46 -7.43
CA TYR A 79 1.26 5.74 -6.80
C TYR A 79 0.44 6.70 -5.93
N GLU A 80 -0.88 6.70 -6.09
CA GLU A 80 -1.80 7.52 -5.28
C GLU A 80 -2.51 6.63 -4.26
N VAL A 81 -2.42 6.98 -2.97
CA VAL A 81 -2.97 6.20 -1.86
C VAL A 81 -3.81 7.06 -0.94
N GLY A 82 -4.84 6.45 -0.35
CA GLY A 82 -5.70 7.06 0.67
C GLY A 82 -6.63 8.15 0.18
N LYS A 83 -7.00 8.14 -1.11
CA LYS A 83 -7.96 9.05 -1.73
C LYS A 83 -8.85 8.30 -2.72
N SER A 84 -10.13 8.66 -2.78
CA SER A 84 -11.08 8.25 -3.81
C SER A 84 -11.08 9.24 -4.99
N PRO A 85 -11.35 8.82 -6.24
CA PRO A 85 -11.49 9.73 -7.37
C PRO A 85 -12.58 10.81 -7.19
N ILE A 86 -13.54 10.59 -6.28
CA ILE A 86 -14.61 11.54 -5.94
C ILE A 86 -14.33 12.35 -4.67
N ASP A 87 -13.17 12.16 -4.03
CA ASP A 87 -12.72 13.05 -2.97
C ASP A 87 -12.14 14.34 -3.57
N ASP A 88 -12.36 15.45 -2.86
CA ASP A 88 -11.71 16.72 -3.15
C ASP A 88 -10.18 16.59 -3.08
N GLU A 89 -9.48 17.39 -3.89
CA GLU A 89 -8.02 17.36 -3.95
C GLU A 89 -7.35 17.87 -2.67
N PHE A 90 -8.03 18.75 -1.95
CA PHE A 90 -7.58 19.33 -0.69
C PHE A 90 -8.67 19.19 0.37
N ASP A 91 -8.25 18.94 1.61
CA ASP A 91 -9.13 18.92 2.78
C ASP A 91 -9.50 20.35 3.23
N ALA A 92 -10.35 20.45 4.25
CA ALA A 92 -10.81 21.73 4.78
C ALA A 92 -9.67 22.61 5.36
N ASP A 93 -8.51 22.03 5.68
CA ASP A 93 -7.32 22.75 6.12
C ASP A 93 -6.43 23.19 4.95
N GLY A 94 -6.85 22.93 3.70
CA GLY A 94 -6.06 23.19 2.49
C GLY A 94 -4.92 22.19 2.28
N LYS A 95 -4.90 21.06 3.00
CA LYS A 95 -3.88 20.01 2.83
C LYS A 95 -4.33 19.03 1.76
N ARG A 96 -3.39 18.53 0.96
CA ARG A 96 -3.70 17.55 -0.08
C ARG A 96 -4.37 16.31 0.52
N THR A 97 -5.46 15.85 -0.09
CA THR A 97 -6.11 14.60 0.25
C THR A 97 -5.30 13.41 -0.26
N GLY A 98 -5.13 12.40 0.58
CA GLY A 98 -4.30 11.23 0.28
C GLY A 98 -2.81 11.57 0.13
N LEU A 99 -2.08 10.67 -0.51
CA LEU A 99 -0.64 10.80 -0.75
C LEU A 99 -0.32 10.34 -2.16
N ARG A 100 0.56 11.09 -2.82
CA ARG A 100 1.25 10.61 -4.03
C ARG A 100 2.67 10.25 -3.66
N VAL A 101 3.07 9.01 -3.95
CA VAL A 101 4.38 8.48 -3.64
C VAL A 101 5.03 7.94 -4.90
N TRP A 102 6.24 8.40 -5.18
CA TRP A 102 7.05 7.78 -6.23
C TRP A 102 7.57 6.45 -5.72
N LEU A 103 7.47 5.39 -6.52
CA LEU A 103 7.96 4.06 -6.21
C LEU A 103 8.79 3.55 -7.39
N GLU A 104 9.94 2.96 -7.11
CA GLU A 104 10.85 2.41 -8.13
C GLU A 104 11.26 0.97 -7.81
N GLN A 105 11.86 0.30 -8.79
CA GLN A 105 12.34 -1.08 -8.62
C GLN A 105 13.14 -1.27 -7.33
N GLY A 106 12.74 -2.28 -6.56
CA GLY A 106 13.38 -2.66 -5.30
C GLY A 106 12.82 -1.97 -4.07
N ASP A 107 11.91 -1.00 -4.21
CA ASP A 107 11.11 -0.49 -3.10
C ASP A 107 10.11 -1.56 -2.63
N VAL A 108 9.83 -1.56 -1.32
CA VAL A 108 8.75 -2.33 -0.70
C VAL A 108 7.80 -1.37 -0.01
N PHE A 109 6.50 -1.55 -0.18
CA PHE A 109 5.51 -0.75 0.53
C PHE A 109 4.44 -1.62 1.18
N VAL A 110 3.92 -1.14 2.30
CA VAL A 110 2.88 -1.82 3.08
C VAL A 110 1.66 -0.92 3.20
N LEU A 111 0.53 -1.41 2.69
CA LEU A 111 -0.77 -0.80 2.81
C LEU A 111 -1.45 -1.33 4.07
N PRO A 112 -1.75 -0.47 5.05
CA PRO A 112 -2.44 -0.90 6.25
C PRO A 112 -3.93 -1.15 5.95
N VAL A 113 -4.50 -2.16 6.59
CA VAL A 113 -5.95 -2.38 6.60
C VAL A 113 -6.68 -1.16 7.15
N ARG A 114 -7.85 -0.82 6.60
CA ARG A 114 -8.71 0.24 7.17
C ARG A 114 -9.16 -0.10 8.59
N ASP A 115 -9.38 0.93 9.40
CA ASP A 115 -9.94 0.79 10.73
C ASP A 115 -11.48 0.90 10.66
N ILE A 116 -12.19 -0.25 10.74
CA ILE A 116 -13.64 -0.28 10.99
C ILE A 116 -13.84 -0.99 12.33
N PRO A 117 -14.68 -0.45 13.24
CA PRO A 117 -15.25 -1.28 14.29
C PRO A 117 -15.92 -2.48 13.63
N LEU A 118 -15.52 -3.70 14.00
CA LEU A 118 -16.05 -4.96 13.47
C LEU A 118 -17.59 -5.01 13.58
N LEU A 119 -18.30 -4.50 12.57
CA LEU A 119 -19.66 -4.92 12.29
C LEU A 119 -19.52 -6.31 11.68
N LYS A 120 -19.86 -7.32 12.48
CA LYS A 120 -19.93 -8.71 12.05
C LYS A 120 -20.76 -8.79 10.77
N GLY A 121 -20.12 -9.18 9.67
CA GLY A 121 -20.82 -9.62 8.47
C GLY A 121 -20.75 -8.68 7.28
N PHE A 122 -19.54 -8.34 6.80
CA PHE A 122 -19.32 -8.15 5.36
C PHE A 122 -17.94 -8.72 5.01
N GLY A 123 -17.94 -9.79 4.21
CA GLY A 123 -16.72 -10.41 3.69
C GLY A 123 -15.96 -9.43 2.80
N SER A 124 -14.63 -9.45 2.92
CA SER A 124 -13.74 -8.79 1.98
C SER A 124 -13.83 -9.49 0.62
N LEU A 125 -14.22 -8.75 -0.42
CA LEU A 125 -13.99 -9.18 -1.79
C LEU A 125 -12.48 -9.15 -2.04
N ILE A 126 -11.96 -10.27 -2.51
CA ILE A 126 -10.55 -10.42 -2.87
C ILE A 126 -10.41 -10.01 -4.34
N CYS A 127 -9.61 -8.99 -4.65
CA CYS A 127 -9.26 -8.68 -6.04
C CYS A 127 -8.12 -9.61 -6.49
N TRP A 128 -8.48 -10.75 -7.08
CA TRP A 128 -7.65 -11.43 -8.09
C TRP A 128 -8.42 -11.40 -9.40
N ASN A 129 -8.00 -10.54 -10.33
CA ASN A 129 -7.85 -10.82 -11.76
C ASN A 129 -7.23 -9.61 -12.48
#